data_AF-A0A166PUT2-F1
#
_entry.id   AF-A0A166PUT2-F1
#
_cell.length_a   1.000
_cell.length_b   1.000
_cell.length_c   1.000
_cell.angle_alpha   90.00
_cell.angle_beta   90.00
_cell.angle_gamma   90.00
#
_symmetry.space_group_name_H-M   'P 1'
#
loop_
_entity.id
_entity.type
_entity.pdbx_description
1 polymer ?
#
loop_
_entity_poly.entity_id
_entity_poly.type
_entity_poly.pdbx_seq_one_letter_code
_entity_poly.pdbx_strand_id
1 'polypeptide(L)'
;MRHLILVNVDIRMMTWSIPGFSRIFSTITRLTYHFTDMDMVPFTIDDFLVAMVPHSIGILELRWPKLHTVALDEFNTSLGYKGLHDKIQVLQEARHPIRKLMLPKRVLGKPKDEEIMALEKIVELEDFSLDWPSPFVDTFK
;
A
#
# COMPACT_ATOMS: atom_id res chain seq x y z
N MET A 1 -13.27 -12.21 4.95
CA MET A 1 -12.21 -11.26 4.53
C MET A 1 -11.74 -10.51 5.77
N ARG A 2 -10.43 -10.40 6.02
CA ARG A 2 -9.90 -9.62 7.15
C ARG A 2 -9.23 -8.36 6.60
N HIS A 3 -9.77 -7.20 6.97
CA HIS A 3 -9.40 -5.91 6.40
C HIS A 3 -8.91 -5.00 7.52
N LEU A 4 -7.68 -4.49 7.39
CA LEU A 4 -7.16 -3.42 8.23
C LEU A 4 -7.28 -2.09 7.48
N ILE A 5 -7.84 -1.09 8.15
CA ILE A 5 -7.94 0.27 7.63
C ILE A 5 -7.07 1.15 8.54
N LEU A 6 -6.12 1.84 7.94
CA LEU A 6 -5.24 2.79 8.60
C LEU A 6 -5.65 4.20 8.17
N VAL A 7 -6.15 4.99 9.12
CA VAL A 7 -6.63 6.36 8.89
C VAL A 7 -5.85 7.29 9.81
N ASN A 8 -5.42 8.45 9.31
CA ASN A 8 -4.70 9.48 10.09
C ASN A 8 -3.44 8.94 10.78
N VAL A 9 -2.73 8.00 10.15
CA VAL A 9 -1.48 7.47 10.71
C VAL A 9 -0.34 8.42 10.38
N ASP A 10 0.36 8.92 11.41
CA ASP A 10 1.59 9.70 11.22
C ASP A 10 2.61 8.83 10.46
N ILE A 11 3.02 9.34 9.30
CA ILE A 11 3.94 8.70 8.36
C ILE A 11 5.25 8.31 9.04
N ARG A 12 5.75 9.14 9.97
CA ARG A 12 6.99 8.89 10.74
C ARG A 12 6.82 7.72 11.70
N MET A 13 5.62 7.51 12.20
CA MET A 13 5.31 6.37 13.05
C MET A 13 5.05 5.10 12.24
N MET A 14 4.65 5.21 10.98
CA MET A 14 4.21 4.05 10.19
C MET A 14 5.35 3.05 9.92
N THR A 15 6.54 3.53 9.53
CA THR A 15 7.69 2.63 9.30
C THR A 15 8.11 1.88 10.56
N TRP A 16 7.98 2.51 11.73
CA TRP A 16 8.24 1.89 13.03
C TRP A 16 7.09 1.02 13.52
N SER A 17 5.85 1.30 13.13
CA SER A 17 4.66 0.57 13.60
C SER A 17 4.34 -0.65 12.75
N ILE A 18 4.78 -0.71 11.48
CA ILE A 18 4.53 -1.86 10.58
C ILE A 18 4.96 -3.20 11.19
N PRO A 19 6.14 -3.36 11.83
CA PRO A 19 6.49 -4.59 12.53
C PRO A 19 5.51 -4.97 13.65
N GLY A 20 4.99 -3.97 14.37
CA GLY A 20 3.97 -4.19 15.41
C GLY A 20 2.63 -4.61 14.82
N PHE A 21 2.16 -3.87 13.82
CA PHE A 21 0.91 -4.16 13.12
C PHE A 21 0.92 -5.49 12.39
N SER A 22 2.06 -5.89 11.80
CA SER A 22 2.16 -7.19 11.12
C SER A 22 2.07 -8.37 12.08
N ARG A 23 2.51 -8.19 13.33
CA ARG A 23 2.35 -9.19 14.40
C ARG A 23 0.92 -9.25 14.92
N ILE A 24 0.33 -8.09 15.24
CA ILE A 24 -1.02 -7.99 15.81
C ILE A 24 -2.08 -8.41 14.78
N PHE A 25 -1.93 -7.95 13.53
CA PHE A 25 -2.88 -8.15 12.43
C PHE A 25 -2.31 -9.11 11.38
N SER A 26 -1.64 -10.19 11.79
CA SER A 26 -0.94 -11.14 10.91
C SER A 26 -1.79 -11.86 9.86
N THR A 27 -3.12 -11.81 10.01
CA THR A 27 -4.08 -12.58 9.22
C THR A 27 -4.88 -11.74 8.22
N ILE A 28 -4.58 -10.44 8.13
CA ILE A 28 -5.26 -9.57 7.18
C ILE A 28 -4.98 -10.00 5.75
N THR A 29 -5.99 -9.83 4.91
CA THR A 29 -5.95 -10.12 3.48
C THR A 29 -6.01 -8.86 2.64
N ARG A 30 -6.53 -7.78 3.22
CA ARG A 30 -6.60 -6.44 2.62
C ARG A 30 -6.11 -5.39 3.62
N LEU A 31 -5.33 -4.44 3.12
CA LEU A 31 -4.97 -3.21 3.81
C LEU A 31 -5.51 -2.03 3.01
N THR A 32 -6.17 -1.08 3.67
CA THR A 32 -6.43 0.25 3.12
C THR A 32 -5.71 1.27 3.97
N TYR A 33 -5.05 2.24 3.34
CA TYR A 33 -4.51 3.38 4.06
C TYR A 33 -5.01 4.71 3.47
N HIS A 34 -5.22 5.67 4.37
CA HIS A 34 -5.59 7.05 4.09
C HIS A 34 -4.68 7.96 4.91
N PHE A 35 -3.89 8.79 4.23
CA PHE A 35 -3.01 9.77 4.86
C PHE A 35 -3.66 11.15 4.80
N THR A 36 -3.71 11.83 5.93
CA THR A 36 -4.21 13.21 6.04
C THR A 36 -3.11 14.24 6.22
N ASP A 37 -1.86 13.81 6.36
CA ASP A 37 -0.76 14.70 6.72
C ASP A 37 0.12 15.05 5.50
N MET A 38 0.24 16.35 5.25
CA MET A 38 0.86 16.99 4.08
C MET A 38 2.21 17.64 4.44
N ASP A 39 2.86 17.24 5.53
CA ASP A 39 4.20 17.74 5.86
C ASP A 39 5.29 17.09 5.00
N MET A 40 5.87 17.93 4.12
CA MET A 40 7.13 17.87 3.34
C MET A 40 7.56 16.58 2.61
N VAL A 41 7.35 15.36 3.14
CA VAL A 41 7.74 14.10 2.49
C VAL A 41 6.59 13.08 2.55
N PRO A 42 5.85 12.89 1.45
CA PRO A 42 4.75 11.93 1.41
C PRO A 42 5.27 10.49 1.52
N PHE A 43 4.64 9.68 2.38
CA PHE A 43 4.88 8.24 2.43
C PHE A 43 4.47 7.61 1.10
N THR A 44 5.41 6.94 0.45
CA THR A 44 5.15 6.32 -0.84
C THR A 44 4.81 4.85 -0.69
N ILE A 45 4.11 4.29 -1.68
CA ILE A 45 3.90 2.83 -1.72
C ILE A 45 5.25 2.08 -1.72
N ASP A 46 6.29 2.68 -2.26
CA ASP A 46 7.65 2.13 -2.28
C ASP A 46 8.19 1.90 -0.86
N ASP A 47 7.94 2.83 0.05
CA ASP A 47 8.34 2.75 1.45
C ASP A 47 7.56 1.65 2.17
N PHE A 48 6.26 1.56 1.88
CA PHE A 48 5.39 0.51 2.39
C PHE A 48 5.88 -0.90 1.99
N LEU A 49 6.14 -1.11 0.70
CA LEU A 49 6.57 -2.42 0.20
C LEU A 49 7.94 -2.83 0.74
N VAL A 50 8.87 -1.88 0.90
CA VAL A 50 10.15 -2.12 1.58
C VAL A 50 9.91 -2.54 3.02
N ALA A 51 8.99 -1.86 3.71
CA ALA A 51 8.59 -2.23 5.05
C ALA A 51 7.81 -3.55 5.12
N MET A 52 7.47 -4.23 4.04
CA MET A 52 6.93 -5.61 4.11
C MET A 52 8.04 -6.67 4.20
N VAL A 53 9.26 -6.32 3.77
CA VAL A 53 10.43 -7.20 3.83
C VAL A 53 11.18 -6.98 5.15
N PRO A 54 11.41 -8.03 5.96
CA PRO A 54 12.26 -7.92 7.14
C PRO A 54 13.67 -7.51 6.74
N HIS A 55 14.27 -6.59 7.50
CA HIS A 55 15.70 -6.25 7.36
C HIS A 55 16.61 -7.27 8.09
N SER A 56 16.05 -8.39 8.56
CA SER A 56 16.72 -9.31 9.49
C SER A 56 17.39 -10.45 8.72
N ILE A 57 18.71 -10.51 8.82
CA ILE A 57 19.55 -11.58 8.29
C ILE A 57 19.17 -12.89 8.98
N GLY A 58 18.69 -13.88 8.20
CA GLY A 58 18.59 -15.28 8.62
C GLY A 58 17.21 -15.93 8.49
N ILE A 59 16.13 -15.16 8.52
CA ILE A 59 14.77 -15.69 8.29
C ILE A 59 13.96 -14.63 7.53
N LEU A 60 13.62 -14.92 6.26
CA LEU A 60 12.71 -14.09 5.45
C LEU A 60 11.26 -14.30 5.91
N GLU A 61 10.94 -13.93 7.15
CA GLU A 61 9.55 -13.91 7.61
C GLU A 61 8.82 -12.70 7.03
N LEU A 62 8.28 -12.86 5.82
CA LEU A 62 7.45 -11.85 5.18
C LEU A 62 6.36 -11.32 6.11
N ARG A 63 6.25 -9.99 6.23
CA ARG A 63 5.19 -9.35 7.02
C ARG A 63 3.86 -9.51 6.31
N TRP A 64 2.79 -9.74 7.07
CA TRP A 64 1.44 -10.01 6.55
C TRP A 64 1.39 -11.10 5.47
N PRO A 65 1.71 -12.37 5.81
CA PRO A 65 1.84 -13.46 4.85
C PRO A 65 0.55 -13.84 4.09
N LYS A 66 -0.59 -13.21 4.41
CA LYS A 66 -1.89 -13.40 3.74
C LYS A 66 -2.38 -12.16 2.98
N LEU A 67 -1.65 -11.04 3.05
CA LEU A 67 -2.04 -9.76 2.45
C LEU A 67 -1.88 -9.84 0.94
N HIS A 68 -3.00 -9.90 0.23
CA HIS A 68 -2.99 -9.99 -1.23
C HIS A 68 -3.51 -8.73 -1.92
N THR A 69 -4.14 -7.82 -1.16
CA THR A 69 -4.74 -6.58 -1.68
C THR A 69 -4.31 -5.39 -0.85
N VAL A 70 -3.84 -4.34 -1.53
CA VAL A 70 -3.45 -3.07 -0.92
C VAL A 70 -4.23 -1.95 -1.63
N ALA A 71 -4.97 -1.15 -0.88
CA ALA A 71 -5.83 -0.09 -1.40
C ALA A 71 -5.38 1.28 -0.87
N LEU A 72 -5.30 2.26 -1.77
CA LEU A 72 -4.67 3.55 -1.51
C LEU A 72 -5.64 4.65 -1.91
N ASP A 73 -5.93 5.55 -0.97
CA ASP A 73 -6.71 6.75 -1.28
C ASP A 73 -5.87 7.83 -1.99
N GLU A 74 -4.57 7.88 -1.65
CA GLU A 74 -3.59 8.67 -2.37
C GLU A 74 -2.50 7.76 -2.91
N PHE A 75 -2.12 7.98 -4.16
CA PHE A 75 -1.03 7.26 -4.80
C PHE A 75 0.14 8.21 -5.01
N ASN A 76 1.24 7.90 -4.33
CA ASN A 76 2.53 8.49 -4.61
C ASN A 76 3.58 7.39 -4.67
N THR A 77 4.42 7.45 -5.70
CA THR A 77 5.57 6.57 -5.89
C THR A 77 6.80 7.44 -6.12
N SER A 78 7.84 7.23 -5.32
CA SER A 78 9.12 7.91 -5.48
C SER A 78 9.97 7.27 -6.57
N LEU A 79 9.68 6.01 -6.91
CA LEU A 79 10.45 5.21 -7.86
C LEU A 79 9.74 5.04 -9.22
N GLY A 80 8.56 5.66 -9.39
CA GLY A 80 7.71 5.47 -10.57
C GLY A 80 7.04 4.09 -10.62
N TYR A 81 6.32 3.82 -11.72
CA TYR A 81 5.63 2.53 -11.89
C TYR A 81 6.61 1.38 -12.11
N LYS A 82 7.75 1.65 -12.78
CA LYS A 82 8.83 0.67 -12.94
C LYS A 82 9.41 0.23 -11.59
N GLY A 83 9.76 1.17 -10.71
CA GLY A 83 10.30 0.80 -9.39
C GLY A 83 9.29 0.07 -8.51
N LEU A 84 8.01 0.45 -8.62
CA LEU A 84 6.91 -0.27 -7.98
C LEU A 84 6.78 -1.71 -8.50
N HIS A 85 6.84 -1.90 -9.82
CA HIS A 85 6.85 -3.21 -10.46
C HIS A 85 7.97 -4.09 -9.89
N ASP A 86 9.21 -3.58 -9.87
CA ASP A 86 10.38 -4.33 -9.41
C ASP A 86 10.23 -4.76 -7.94
N LYS A 87 9.71 -3.88 -7.08
CA LYS A 87 9.46 -4.20 -5.65
C LYS A 87 8.39 -5.28 -5.46
N ILE A 88 7.31 -5.21 -6.23
CA ILE A 88 6.25 -6.22 -6.16
C ILE A 88 6.75 -7.55 -6.70
N GLN A 89 7.51 -7.54 -7.79
CA GLN A 89 8.12 -8.75 -8.32
C GLN A 89 9.01 -9.43 -7.27
N VAL A 90 9.87 -8.67 -6.57
CA VAL A 90 10.69 -9.21 -5.46
C VAL A 90 9.83 -9.84 -4.35
N LEU A 91 8.71 -9.20 -3.99
CA LEU A 91 7.79 -9.78 -3.00
C LEU A 91 7.17 -11.09 -3.50
N GLN A 92 6.72 -11.15 -4.76
CA GLN A 92 6.13 -12.34 -5.36
C GLN A 92 7.14 -13.49 -5.50
N GLU A 93 8.38 -13.19 -5.88
CA GLU A 93 9.50 -14.14 -5.92
C GLU A 93 9.79 -14.71 -4.52
N ALA A 94 9.63 -13.89 -3.47
CA ALA A 94 9.67 -14.33 -2.08
C ALA A 94 8.40 -15.10 -1.63
N ARG A 95 7.48 -15.43 -2.55
CA ARG A 95 6.19 -16.10 -2.31
C ARG A 95 5.17 -15.28 -1.52
N HIS A 96 5.31 -13.96 -1.51
CA HIS A 96 4.28 -13.08 -0.94
C HIS A 96 3.01 -13.11 -1.82
N PRO A 97 1.79 -13.21 -1.25
CA PRO A 97 0.57 -13.34 -2.04
C PRO A 97 0.05 -12.01 -2.64
N ILE A 98 0.87 -10.96 -2.67
CA ILE A 98 0.45 -9.65 -3.19
C ILE A 98 0.13 -9.78 -4.68
N ARG A 99 -1.09 -9.40 -5.05
CA ARG A 99 -1.58 -9.56 -6.43
C ARG A 99 -2.58 -8.49 -6.86
N LYS A 100 -3.00 -7.60 -5.96
CA LYS A 100 -3.96 -6.53 -6.28
C LYS A 100 -3.55 -5.22 -5.63
N LEU A 101 -3.52 -4.16 -6.42
CA LEU A 101 -3.46 -2.77 -5.97
C LEU A 101 -4.77 -2.08 -6.35
N MET A 102 -5.41 -1.44 -5.37
CA MET A 102 -6.56 -0.58 -5.65
C MET A 102 -6.09 0.89 -5.58
N LEU A 103 -6.11 1.58 -6.72
CA LEU A 103 -5.53 2.91 -6.90
C LEU A 103 -6.61 3.95 -7.24
N PRO A 104 -6.41 5.23 -6.89
CA PRO A 104 -7.37 6.28 -7.19
C PRO A 104 -7.66 6.39 -8.70
N LYS A 105 -8.91 6.67 -9.08
CA LYS A 105 -9.31 6.86 -10.50
C LYS A 105 -8.40 7.82 -11.27
N ARG A 106 -7.91 8.87 -10.63
CA ARG A 106 -6.99 9.86 -11.24
C ARG A 106 -5.66 9.26 -11.72
N VAL A 107 -5.27 8.11 -11.18
CA VAL A 107 -4.07 7.34 -11.54
C VAL A 107 -4.37 6.45 -12.74
N LEU A 108 -5.47 5.68 -12.67
CA LEU A 108 -5.84 4.69 -13.68
C LEU A 108 -6.54 5.30 -14.91
N GLY A 109 -7.10 6.50 -14.79
CA GLY A 109 -7.82 7.20 -15.86
C GLY A 109 -6.92 7.94 -16.85
N LYS A 110 -5.60 7.95 -16.65
CA LYS A 110 -4.62 8.49 -17.60
C LYS A 110 -4.34 7.47 -18.71
N PRO A 111 -3.90 7.90 -19.91
CA PRO A 111 -3.42 6.97 -20.94
C PRO A 111 -2.37 6.03 -20.34
N LYS A 112 -2.56 4.71 -20.49
CA LYS A 112 -1.62 3.72 -19.98
C LYS A 112 -0.32 3.81 -20.78
N ASP A 113 0.75 4.13 -20.09
CA ASP A 113 2.10 3.98 -20.63
C ASP A 113 2.58 2.52 -20.49
N GLU A 114 3.75 2.24 -21.07
CA GLU A 114 4.35 0.91 -21.03
C GLU A 114 4.62 0.41 -19.59
N GLU A 115 4.87 1.32 -18.65
CA GLU A 115 5.19 0.98 -17.27
C GLU A 115 3.95 0.53 -16.49
N ILE A 116 2.81 1.21 -16.65
CA ILE A 116 1.53 0.78 -16.08
C ILE A 116 1.12 -0.57 -16.66
N MET A 117 1.28 -0.78 -17.97
CA MET A 117 0.98 -2.06 -18.60
C MET A 117 1.90 -3.19 -18.09
N ALA A 118 3.17 -2.89 -17.81
CA ALA A 118 4.07 -3.85 -17.20
C ALA A 118 3.63 -4.22 -15.78
N LEU A 119 3.23 -3.23 -14.98
CA LEU A 119 2.69 -3.44 -13.64
C LEU A 119 1.44 -4.33 -13.65
N GLU A 120 0.52 -4.12 -14.60
CA GLU A 120 -0.71 -4.91 -14.74
C GLU A 120 -0.47 -6.40 -15.08
N LYS A 121 0.72 -6.76 -15.59
CA LYS A 121 1.06 -8.17 -15.86
C LYS A 121 1.31 -8.96 -14.59
N ILE A 122 1.74 -8.31 -13.51
CA ILE A 122 2.10 -8.96 -12.25
C ILE A 122 1.07 -8.71 -11.14
N VAL A 123 0.28 -7.63 -11.24
CA VAL A 123 -0.79 -7.32 -10.28
C VAL A 123 -2.05 -6.81 -10.97
N GLU A 124 -3.20 -7.16 -10.41
CA GLU A 124 -4.47 -6.56 -10.77
C GLU A 124 -4.52 -5.11 -10.27
N LEU A 125 -4.73 -4.17 -11.18
CA LEU A 125 -5.02 -2.77 -10.84
C LEU A 125 -6.53 -2.54 -10.86
N GLU A 126 -7.08 -2.13 -9.74
CA GLU A 126 -8.50 -1.82 -9.60
C GLU A 126 -8.68 -0.36 -9.18
N ASP A 127 -9.76 0.26 -9.64
CA ASP A 127 -10.20 1.56 -9.17
C ASP A 127 -10.54 1.53 -7.67
N PHE A 128 -10.04 2.53 -6.94
CA PHE A 128 -10.43 2.84 -5.58
C PHE A 128 -10.97 4.27 -5.47
N SER A 129 -12.11 4.39 -4.79
CA SER A 129 -12.64 5.64 -4.25
C SER A 129 -12.90 5.43 -2.77
N LEU A 130 -12.45 6.36 -1.93
CA LEU A 130 -12.80 6.36 -0.51
C LEU A 130 -14.23 6.91 -0.37
N ASP A 131 -15.23 6.05 -0.55
CA ASP A 131 -16.65 6.42 -0.41
C ASP A 131 -17.09 6.49 1.08
N TRP A 132 -16.14 6.54 2.01
CA TRP A 132 -16.47 6.65 3.43
C TRP A 132 -16.92 8.08 3.74
N PRO A 133 -18.08 8.28 4.40
CA PRO A 133 -18.45 9.60 4.88
C PRO A 133 -17.37 10.04 5.86
N SER A 134 -16.63 11.12 5.57
CA SER A 134 -15.70 11.69 6.53
C SER A 134 -16.48 11.96 7.83
N PRO A 135 -16.30 11.14 8.89
CA PRO A 135 -17.25 11.11 9.99
C PRO A 135 -17.10 12.32 10.92
N PHE A 136 -16.14 13.21 10.64
CA PHE A 136 -15.79 14.35 11.47
C PHE A 136 -15.52 15.62 10.65
N VAL A 137 -16.17 15.80 9.49
CA VAL A 137 -16.33 17.17 8.98
C VAL A 137 -17.39 17.83 9.84
N ASP A 138 -16.99 18.20 11.06
CA ASP A 138 -17.80 19.02 11.94
C ASP A 138 -18.08 20.32 11.19
N THR A 139 -19.35 20.51 10.87
CA THR A 139 -19.94 21.81 10.57
C THR A 139 -19.75 22.74 11.76
N PHE A 140 -18.57 23.34 11.87
CA PHE A 140 -18.41 24.58 12.65
C PHE A 140 -18.85 25.73 11.74
N LYS A 141 -20.13 26.09 11.87
CA LYS A 141 -20.66 27.41 11.51
C LYS A 141 -20.48 28.35 12.69
#